data_AF-A0A2G1YFW0-F1
#
_entry.id   AF-A0A2G1YFW0-F1
#
_cell.length_a   1.000
_cell.length_b   1.000
_cell.length_c   1.000
_cell.angle_alpha   90.00
_cell.angle_beta   90.00
_cell.angle_gamma   90.00
#
_symmetry.space_group_name_H-M   'P 1'
#
loop_
_entity.id
_entity.type
_entity.pdbx_description
1 polymer ?
#
loop_
_entity_poly.entity_id
_entity_poly.type
_entity_poly.pdbx_seq_one_letter_code
_entity_poly.pdbx_strand_id
1 'polypeptide(L)'
;MDFENMNIWCWIIPLLIGAICGYLGYLIGKGGSSTIDVSSDLKLVQNQNAKLQADLDACNGKLSAKTPVTSYAAAAPVTAMAFDAAAAKAIFGKKIKQDDLKIVEGIGPKIEEMFKEAGIKTWETLSDTAVARCQEILDGGGKRYRIHDPASWPMQAKMAYEGKWAELFKWQEKHKHGKL
;
A
#
# COMPACT_ATOMS: atom_id res chain seq x y z
N MET A 1 -65.92 -17.22 -33.19
CA MET A 1 -65.83 -15.74 -33.13
C MET A 1 -65.83 -15.41 -31.65
N ASP A 2 -64.65 -15.28 -31.08
CA ASP A 2 -64.45 -15.05 -29.65
C ASP A 2 -63.80 -13.67 -29.48
N PHE A 3 -64.42 -12.67 -30.11
CA PHE A 3 -63.93 -11.28 -30.10
C PHE A 3 -63.98 -10.66 -28.70
N GLU A 4 -64.87 -11.14 -27.83
CA GLU A 4 -64.88 -10.76 -26.42
C GLU A 4 -63.65 -11.30 -25.68
N ASN A 5 -63.20 -12.52 -26.02
CA ASN A 5 -62.08 -13.18 -25.34
C ASN A 5 -60.73 -12.50 -25.67
N MET A 6 -60.56 -12.00 -26.90
CA MET A 6 -59.36 -11.26 -27.33
C MET A 6 -59.26 -9.86 -26.70
N ASN A 7 -60.38 -9.14 -26.56
CA ASN A 7 -60.38 -7.81 -25.94
C ASN A 7 -60.16 -7.90 -24.42
N ILE A 8 -60.73 -8.92 -23.78
CA ILE A 8 -60.48 -9.24 -22.36
C ILE A 8 -59.02 -9.67 -22.14
N TRP A 9 -58.44 -10.47 -23.04
CA TRP A 9 -57.02 -10.83 -22.99
C TRP A 9 -56.06 -9.63 -23.14
N CYS A 10 -56.39 -8.66 -23.99
CA CYS A 10 -55.59 -7.44 -24.17
C CYS A 10 -55.51 -6.57 -22.91
N TRP A 11 -56.49 -6.65 -22.00
CA TRP A 11 -56.46 -5.98 -20.69
C TRP A 11 -55.83 -6.85 -19.60
N ILE A 12 -56.00 -8.17 -19.68
CA ILE A 12 -55.42 -9.12 -18.73
C ILE A 12 -53.89 -9.19 -18.85
N ILE A 13 -53.33 -9.17 -20.06
CA ILE A 13 -51.87 -9.23 -20.30
C ILE A 13 -51.11 -8.09 -19.58
N PRO A 14 -51.45 -6.80 -19.78
CA PRO A 14 -50.75 -5.71 -19.09
C PRO A 14 -51.00 -5.72 -17.57
N LEU A 15 -52.17 -6.18 -17.11
CA LEU A 15 -52.45 -6.32 -15.67
C LEU A 15 -51.57 -7.42 -15.04
N LEU A 16 -51.41 -8.56 -15.72
CA LEU A 16 -50.53 -9.64 -15.29
C LEU A 16 -49.05 -9.21 -15.29
N ILE A 17 -48.60 -8.51 -16.34
CA ILE A 17 -47.24 -7.98 -16.41
C ILE A 17 -47.02 -6.97 -15.27
N GLY A 18 -47.97 -6.08 -15.01
CA GLY A 18 -47.91 -5.15 -13.89
C GLY A 18 -47.83 -5.85 -12.53
N ALA A 19 -48.60 -6.92 -12.33
CA ALA A 19 -48.55 -7.72 -11.12
C ALA A 19 -47.21 -8.47 -10.96
N ILE A 20 -46.67 -9.02 -12.04
CA ILE A 20 -45.36 -9.71 -12.05
C ILE A 20 -44.23 -8.70 -11.80
N CYS A 21 -44.24 -7.54 -12.47
CA CYS A 21 -43.27 -6.47 -12.23
C CYS A 21 -43.35 -5.91 -10.81
N GLY A 22 -44.56 -5.76 -10.26
CA GLY A 22 -44.77 -5.36 -8.86
C GLY A 22 -44.25 -6.40 -7.88
N TYR A 23 -44.51 -7.69 -8.13
CA TYR A 23 -44.03 -8.80 -7.31
C TYR A 23 -42.50 -8.96 -7.37
N LEU A 24 -41.90 -8.84 -8.57
CA LEU A 24 -40.45 -8.84 -8.75
C LEU A 24 -39.80 -7.59 -8.12
N GLY A 25 -40.42 -6.42 -8.25
CA GLY A 25 -39.99 -5.19 -7.58
C GLY A 25 -40.05 -5.31 -6.06
N TYR A 26 -41.09 -5.94 -5.52
CA TYR A 26 -41.20 -6.25 -4.09
C TYR A 26 -40.16 -7.28 -3.63
N LEU A 27 -39.88 -8.32 -4.43
CA LEU A 27 -38.83 -9.30 -4.12
C LEU A 27 -37.42 -8.70 -4.17
N ILE A 28 -37.14 -7.81 -5.13
CA ILE A 28 -35.87 -7.09 -5.23
C ILE A 28 -35.73 -6.09 -4.07
N GLY A 29 -36.80 -5.36 -3.73
CA GLY A 29 -36.83 -4.44 -2.59
C GLY A 29 -36.74 -5.13 -1.23
N LYS A 30 -37.23 -6.37 -1.13
CA LYS A 30 -37.18 -7.20 0.08
C LYS A 30 -35.89 -8.02 0.20
N GLY A 31 -35.20 -8.30 -0.91
CA GLY A 31 -34.07 -9.22 -0.97
C GLY A 31 -32.67 -8.60 -0.94
N GLY A 32 -32.55 -7.27 -0.82
CA GLY A 32 -31.28 -6.57 -1.03
C GLY A 32 -30.93 -5.59 0.06
N SER A 33 -30.71 -6.05 1.29
CA SER A 33 -29.97 -5.27 2.28
C SER A 33 -29.03 -6.15 3.08
N SER A 34 -28.14 -6.85 2.38
CA SER A 34 -26.79 -6.99 2.90
C SER A 34 -26.14 -5.61 2.78
N THR A 35 -26.50 -4.71 3.70
CA THR A 35 -25.68 -3.54 3.99
C THR A 35 -24.33 -4.10 4.37
N ILE A 36 -23.41 -4.11 3.39
CA ILE A 36 -21.98 -4.24 3.64
C ILE A 36 -21.71 -3.23 4.74
N ASP A 37 -21.35 -3.75 5.91
CA ASP A 37 -21.34 -3.00 7.15
C ASP A 37 -20.08 -2.13 7.18
N VAL A 38 -20.02 -1.15 6.28
CA VAL A 38 -18.91 -0.19 6.15
C VAL A 38 -18.72 0.58 7.47
N SER A 39 -19.75 0.65 8.31
CA SER A 39 -19.71 1.20 9.66
C SER A 39 -18.81 0.39 10.60
N SER A 40 -18.85 -0.94 10.49
CA SER A 40 -17.99 -1.85 11.26
C SER A 40 -16.52 -1.68 10.88
N ASP A 41 -16.23 -1.56 9.58
CA ASP A 41 -14.87 -1.29 9.08
C ASP A 41 -14.38 0.11 9.48
N LEU A 42 -15.25 1.12 9.45
CA LEU A 42 -14.90 2.49 9.86
C LEU A 42 -14.56 2.58 11.35
N LYS A 43 -15.32 1.87 12.20
CA LYS A 43 -15.01 1.73 13.63
C LYS A 43 -13.73 0.94 13.85
N LEU A 44 -13.47 -0.10 13.06
CA LEU A 44 -12.23 -0.88 13.16
C LEU A 44 -11.01 0.00 12.82
N VAL A 45 -11.09 0.79 11.75
CA VAL A 45 -10.02 1.71 11.33
C VAL A 45 -9.82 2.82 12.36
N GLN A 46 -10.89 3.40 12.92
CA GLN A 46 -10.76 4.37 14.01
C GLN A 46 -10.14 3.76 15.27
N ASN A 47 -10.51 2.54 15.64
CA ASN A 47 -9.91 1.82 16.76
C ASN A 47 -8.43 1.46 16.49
N GLN A 48 -8.09 1.10 15.26
CA GLN A 48 -6.70 0.86 14.87
C GLN A 48 -5.88 2.15 14.93
N ASN A 49 -6.41 3.28 14.46
CA ASN A 49 -5.75 4.58 14.60
C ASN A 49 -5.57 4.97 16.08
N ALA A 50 -6.59 4.78 16.92
CA ALA A 50 -6.49 5.05 18.36
C ALA A 50 -5.49 4.12 19.06
N LYS A 51 -5.44 2.84 18.67
CA LYS A 51 -4.47 1.88 19.20
C LYS A 51 -3.04 2.20 18.75
N LEU A 52 -2.85 2.57 17.48
CA LEU A 52 -1.57 3.02 16.97
C LEU A 52 -1.12 4.31 17.67
N GLN A 53 -2.04 5.24 17.93
CA GLN A 53 -1.77 6.45 18.71
C GLN A 53 -1.35 6.10 20.15
N ALA A 54 -2.07 5.19 20.82
CA ALA A 54 -1.73 4.73 22.16
C ALA A 54 -0.40 3.96 22.21
N ASP A 55 -0.10 3.15 21.19
CA ASP A 55 1.17 2.43 21.06
C ASP A 55 2.33 3.40 20.77
N LEU A 56 2.09 4.46 19.97
CA LEU A 56 3.05 5.56 19.76
C LEU A 56 3.31 6.30 21.07
N ASP A 57 2.28 6.65 21.83
CA ASP A 57 2.42 7.34 23.11
C ASP A 57 3.10 6.45 24.18
N ALA A 58 2.78 5.15 24.20
CA ALA A 58 3.42 4.19 25.09
C ALA A 58 4.89 3.94 24.72
N CYS A 59 5.23 3.94 23.43
CA CYS A 59 6.61 3.82 22.96
C CYS A 59 7.40 5.11 23.22
N ASN A 60 6.77 6.28 23.03
CA ASN A 60 7.37 7.58 23.31
C ASN A 60 7.58 7.80 24.82
N GLY A 61 6.64 7.35 25.67
CA GLY A 61 6.81 7.35 27.13
C GLY A 61 7.94 6.42 27.59
N LYS A 62 8.15 5.29 26.91
CA LYS A 62 9.29 4.39 27.16
C LYS A 62 10.62 4.95 26.63
N LEU A 63 10.60 5.71 25.54
CA LEU A 63 11.76 6.46 25.04
C LEU A 63 12.16 7.59 26.00
N SER A 64 11.17 8.29 26.57
CA SER A 64 11.41 9.43 27.49
C SER A 64 12.00 9.01 28.84
N ALA A 65 11.89 7.75 29.25
CA ALA A 65 12.45 7.24 30.50
C ALA A 65 13.92 6.78 30.39
N LYS A 66 14.50 6.75 29.18
CA LYS A 66 15.88 6.32 28.95
C LYS A 66 16.61 7.35 28.08
N THR A 67 17.29 8.28 28.76
CA THR A 67 18.28 9.27 28.26
C THR A 67 17.73 10.70 28.11
N PRO A 68 18.38 11.72 28.72
CA PRO A 68 17.98 13.11 28.61
C PRO A 68 18.58 13.73 27.33
N VAL A 69 17.75 14.11 26.36
CA VAL A 69 18.05 15.23 25.46
C VAL A 69 16.74 15.95 25.12
N THR A 70 16.53 17.05 25.83
CA THR A 70 15.86 18.30 25.43
C THR A 70 14.67 18.24 24.46
N SER A 71 13.51 18.44 25.08
CA SER A 71 12.26 19.06 24.62
C SER A 71 12.26 19.90 23.32
N TYR A 72 11.34 19.52 22.42
CA TYR A 72 10.29 20.30 21.72
C TYR A 72 10.63 21.64 21.03
N ALA A 73 10.31 21.76 19.72
CA ALA A 73 9.20 22.59 19.23
C ALA A 73 9.09 22.64 17.68
N ALA A 74 7.84 22.50 17.22
CA ALA A 74 7.18 23.21 16.12
C ALA A 74 7.71 23.16 14.66
N ALA A 75 6.78 22.78 13.77
CA ALA A 75 6.64 23.12 12.35
C ALA A 75 7.76 22.69 11.38
N ALA A 76 7.33 22.05 10.28
CA ALA A 76 8.14 21.58 9.17
C ALA A 76 9.19 22.63 8.70
N PRO A 77 10.37 22.17 8.27
CA PRO A 77 10.51 21.62 6.92
C PRO A 77 11.16 20.23 6.93
N VAL A 78 11.08 19.56 5.79
CA VAL A 78 11.89 18.40 5.37
C VAL A 78 13.38 18.61 5.70
N THR A 79 13.76 18.31 6.94
CA THR A 79 15.15 18.17 7.37
C THR A 79 15.57 16.76 7.01
N ALA A 80 16.59 16.67 6.15
CA ALA A 80 17.26 15.44 5.76
C ALA A 80 17.25 14.44 6.91
N MET A 81 16.45 13.39 6.76
CA MET A 81 16.25 12.39 7.81
C MET A 81 17.60 11.73 8.05
N ALA A 82 18.23 12.07 9.17
CA ALA A 82 19.55 11.58 9.49
C ALA A 82 19.51 10.05 9.54
N PHE A 83 20.35 9.42 8.73
CA PHE A 83 20.40 7.96 8.64
C PHE A 83 20.76 7.34 9.99
N ASP A 84 19.81 6.66 10.62
CA ASP A 84 20.05 5.88 11.82
C ASP A 84 20.62 4.49 11.47
N ALA A 85 21.94 4.44 11.37
CA ALA A 85 22.68 3.21 11.13
C ALA A 85 22.53 2.17 12.24
N ALA A 86 22.27 2.59 13.48
CA ALA A 86 22.14 1.70 14.62
C ALA A 86 20.79 0.98 14.60
N ALA A 87 19.70 1.70 14.31
CA ALA A 87 18.38 1.13 14.10
C ALA A 87 18.37 0.16 12.91
N ALA A 88 18.96 0.55 11.77
CA ALA A 88 19.06 -0.30 10.60
C ALA A 88 19.80 -1.61 10.91
N LYS A 89 20.92 -1.53 11.65
CA LYS A 89 21.69 -2.71 12.08
C LYS A 89 20.91 -3.59 13.06
N ALA A 90 20.15 -3.00 13.99
CA ALA A 90 19.35 -3.75 14.96
C ALA A 90 18.27 -4.60 14.28
N ILE A 91 17.66 -4.10 13.21
CA ILE A 91 16.61 -4.81 12.47
C ILE A 91 17.20 -5.85 11.50
N PHE A 92 18.18 -5.45 10.68
CA PHE A 92 18.69 -6.31 9.61
C PHE A 92 19.86 -7.22 10.02
N GLY A 93 20.39 -7.06 11.23
CA GLY A 93 21.55 -7.80 11.73
C GLY A 93 22.87 -7.50 11.00
N LYS A 94 22.86 -6.60 10.01
CA LYS A 94 24.02 -6.24 9.18
C LYS A 94 24.28 -4.74 9.20
N LYS A 95 25.54 -4.35 9.00
CA LYS A 95 25.91 -2.93 8.88
C LYS A 95 25.42 -2.39 7.53
N ILE A 96 24.42 -1.53 7.57
CA ILE A 96 23.90 -0.82 6.39
C ILE A 96 24.65 0.51 6.27
N LYS A 97 25.06 0.85 5.06
CA LYS A 97 25.62 2.18 4.77
C LYS A 97 24.48 3.08 4.31
N GLN A 98 24.58 4.37 4.60
CA GLN A 98 23.67 5.36 4.06
C GLN A 98 23.67 5.26 2.53
N ASP A 99 22.49 5.33 1.92
CA ASP A 99 22.29 5.27 0.47
C ASP A 99 22.77 3.97 -0.20
N ASP A 100 22.88 2.89 0.59
CA ASP A 100 23.12 1.56 0.05
C ASP A 100 21.81 1.03 -0.58
N LEU A 101 21.70 1.13 -1.91
CA LEU A 101 20.50 0.72 -2.64
C LEU A 101 20.27 -0.80 -2.58
N LYS A 102 21.29 -1.60 -2.23
CA LYS A 102 21.16 -3.06 -2.10
C LYS A 102 20.31 -3.48 -0.90
N ILE A 103 19.92 -2.52 -0.04
CA ILE A 103 18.92 -2.80 1.00
C ILE A 103 17.54 -3.09 0.41
N VAL A 104 17.26 -2.62 -0.81
CA VAL A 104 16.01 -2.85 -1.54
C VAL A 104 16.04 -4.25 -2.16
N GLU A 105 15.00 -5.04 -1.90
CA GLU A 105 14.86 -6.39 -2.44
C GLU A 105 14.79 -6.34 -3.97
N GLY A 106 15.67 -7.10 -4.63
CA GLY A 106 15.77 -7.14 -6.09
C GLY A 106 16.85 -6.24 -6.68
N ILE A 107 17.43 -5.30 -5.91
CA ILE A 107 18.59 -4.51 -6.32
C ILE A 107 19.88 -5.23 -5.92
N GLY A 108 20.52 -5.88 -6.89
CA GLY A 108 21.85 -6.46 -6.72
C GLY A 108 22.98 -5.44 -6.95
N PRO A 109 24.24 -5.81 -6.68
CA PRO A 109 25.40 -4.91 -6.85
C PRO A 109 25.50 -4.28 -8.24
N LYS A 110 25.15 -5.04 -9.29
CA LYS A 110 25.23 -4.54 -10.67
C LYS A 110 24.07 -3.63 -11.06
N ILE A 111 22.88 -3.84 -10.49
CA ILE A 111 21.73 -2.93 -10.68
C ILE A 111 22.01 -1.62 -9.93
N GLU A 112 22.53 -1.69 -8.71
CA GLU A 112 22.97 -0.51 -7.95
C GLU A 112 23.97 0.33 -8.76
N GLU A 113 24.97 -0.31 -9.36
CA GLU A 113 25.95 0.38 -10.21
C GLU A 113 25.28 1.09 -11.40
N MET A 114 24.40 0.41 -12.13
CA MET A 114 23.65 1.01 -13.25
C MET A 114 22.77 2.19 -12.82
N PHE A 115 22.15 2.10 -11.64
CA PHE A 115 21.33 3.18 -11.10
C PHE A 115 22.19 4.39 -10.73
N LYS A 116 23.37 4.17 -10.14
CA LYS A 116 24.33 5.23 -9.83
C LYS A 116 24.89 5.91 -11.07
N GLU A 117 25.16 5.15 -12.13
CA GLU A 117 25.53 5.67 -13.46
C GLU A 117 24.41 6.53 -14.06
N ALA A 118 23.15 6.14 -13.86
CA ALA A 118 21.97 6.89 -14.28
C ALA A 118 21.63 8.10 -13.38
N GLY A 119 22.44 8.39 -12.35
CA GLY A 119 22.27 9.52 -11.44
C GLY A 119 21.44 9.22 -10.19
N ILE A 120 20.92 8.00 -10.02
CA ILE A 120 20.16 7.57 -8.85
C ILE A 120 21.13 7.02 -7.80
N LYS A 121 21.61 7.90 -6.92
CA LYS A 121 22.65 7.58 -5.94
C LYS A 121 22.15 7.41 -4.51
N THR A 122 20.99 7.95 -4.19
CA THR A 122 20.43 8.00 -2.84
C THR A 122 19.08 7.29 -2.77
N TRP A 123 18.67 6.91 -1.56
CA TRP A 123 17.32 6.35 -1.35
C TRP A 123 16.22 7.36 -1.69
N GLU A 124 16.47 8.64 -1.45
CA GLU A 124 15.58 9.75 -1.81
C GLU A 124 15.38 9.85 -3.32
N THR A 125 16.47 9.87 -4.09
CA THR A 125 16.35 9.93 -5.55
C THR A 125 15.66 8.69 -6.09
N LEU A 126 15.93 7.51 -5.52
CA LEU A 126 15.26 6.27 -5.92
C LEU A 126 13.77 6.27 -5.56
N SER A 127 13.38 6.85 -4.43
CA SER A 127 11.97 6.95 -4.04
C SER A 127 11.16 7.89 -4.92
N ASP A 128 11.80 8.93 -5.44
CA ASP A 128 11.18 9.90 -6.35
C ASP A 128 11.25 9.43 -7.83
N THR A 129 12.04 8.40 -8.11
CA THR A 129 12.16 7.85 -9.46
C THR A 129 10.92 7.04 -9.80
N ALA A 130 10.28 7.37 -10.93
CA ALA A 130 9.16 6.60 -11.46
C ALA A 130 9.59 5.17 -11.83
N VAL A 131 8.72 4.19 -11.58
CA VAL A 131 8.94 2.77 -11.94
C VAL A 131 9.30 2.61 -13.42
N ALA A 132 8.67 3.39 -14.31
CA ALA A 132 8.98 3.40 -15.74
C ALA A 132 10.46 3.75 -16.01
N ARG A 133 10.99 4.76 -15.30
CA ARG A 133 12.39 5.16 -15.42
C ARG A 133 13.33 4.09 -14.90
N CYS A 134 12.98 3.43 -13.79
CA CYS A 134 13.71 2.27 -13.29
C CYS A 134 13.75 1.15 -14.34
N GLN A 135 12.63 0.87 -15.01
CA GLN A 135 12.55 -0.15 -16.05
C GLN A 135 13.41 0.20 -17.28
N GLU A 136 13.39 1.46 -17.73
CA GLU A 136 14.25 1.92 -18.83
C GLU A 136 15.74 1.68 -18.56
N ILE A 137 16.19 1.95 -17.32
CA ILE A 137 17.57 1.72 -16.90
C ILE A 137 17.90 0.22 -16.95
N LEU A 138 16.99 -0.64 -16.49
CA LEU A 138 17.17 -2.10 -16.55
C LEU A 138 17.23 -2.63 -17.98
N ASP A 139 16.37 -2.12 -18.85
CA ASP A 139 16.32 -2.51 -20.26
C ASP A 139 17.63 -2.14 -20.98
N GLY A 140 18.22 -0.99 -20.62
CA GLY A 140 19.56 -0.57 -21.07
C GLY A 140 20.70 -1.52 -20.64
N GLY A 141 20.55 -2.22 -19.51
CA GLY A 141 21.54 -3.20 -19.02
C GLY A 141 21.46 -4.57 -19.69
N GLY A 142 20.45 -4.81 -20.53
CA GLY A 142 20.26 -6.03 -21.30
C GLY A 142 19.27 -7.04 -20.70
N LYS A 143 18.96 -8.09 -21.48
CA LYS A 143 17.84 -9.01 -21.21
C LYS A 143 17.87 -9.70 -19.85
N ARG A 144 19.05 -9.87 -19.25
CA ARG A 144 19.23 -10.50 -17.93
C ARG A 144 18.53 -9.75 -16.79
N TYR A 145 18.31 -8.45 -16.94
CA TYR A 145 17.69 -7.63 -15.90
C TYR A 145 16.17 -7.52 -16.01
N ARG A 146 15.59 -7.94 -17.14
CA ARG A 146 14.14 -7.91 -17.38
C ARG A 146 13.35 -8.87 -16.48
N ILE A 147 14.03 -9.78 -15.78
CA ILE A 147 13.43 -10.69 -14.80
C ILE A 147 13.26 -10.04 -13.41
N HIS A 148 13.82 -8.85 -13.21
CA HIS A 148 13.64 -8.05 -12.01
C HIS A 148 12.48 -7.09 -12.22
N ASP A 149 11.60 -7.00 -11.23
CA ASP A 149 10.47 -6.09 -11.24
C ASP A 149 10.80 -4.83 -10.40
N PRO A 150 10.92 -3.65 -11.02
CA PRO A 150 11.21 -2.42 -10.30
C PRO A 150 10.00 -1.81 -9.57
N ALA A 151 8.79 -2.37 -9.70
CA ALA A 151 7.56 -1.78 -9.16
C ALA A 151 7.63 -1.47 -7.65
N SER A 152 8.34 -2.30 -6.89
CA SER A 152 8.47 -2.12 -5.44
C SER A 152 9.68 -1.28 -5.02
N TRP A 153 10.61 -0.97 -5.92
CA TRP A 153 11.87 -0.33 -5.55
C TRP A 153 11.72 1.10 -5.03
N PRO A 154 10.96 2.00 -5.67
CA PRO A 154 10.77 3.35 -5.15
C PRO A 154 10.11 3.36 -3.77
N MET A 155 9.14 2.47 -3.55
CA MET A 155 8.46 2.33 -2.26
C MET A 155 9.40 1.82 -1.17
N GLN A 156 10.20 0.79 -1.44
CA GLN A 156 11.19 0.29 -0.49
C GLN A 156 12.28 1.33 -0.18
N ALA A 157 12.74 2.05 -1.20
CA ALA A 157 13.69 3.14 -1.03
C ALA A 157 13.11 4.27 -0.16
N LYS A 158 11.82 4.58 -0.34
CA LYS A 158 11.11 5.53 0.50
C LYS A 158 11.10 5.09 1.97
N MET A 159 10.85 3.81 2.25
CA MET A 159 10.92 3.31 3.64
C MET A 159 12.35 3.35 4.21
N ALA A 160 13.38 3.16 3.38
CA ALA A 160 14.77 3.29 3.81
C ALA A 160 15.17 4.75 4.10
N TYR A 161 14.79 5.69 3.21
CA TYR A 161 14.96 7.14 3.41
C TYR A 161 14.19 7.63 4.65
N GLU A 162 12.94 7.16 4.75
CA GLU A 162 12.11 6.90 5.92
C GLU A 162 12.74 6.73 7.32
N GLY A 163 13.86 6.01 7.37
CA GLY A 163 14.29 5.33 8.59
C GLY A 163 13.29 4.26 9.09
N LYS A 164 12.31 3.86 8.27
CA LYS A 164 11.26 2.87 8.61
C LYS A 164 11.77 1.44 8.48
N TRP A 165 12.89 1.14 9.14
CA TRP A 165 13.62 -0.13 9.01
C TRP A 165 12.77 -1.34 9.37
N ALA A 166 11.96 -1.24 10.43
CA ALA A 166 11.09 -2.33 10.87
C ALA A 166 9.96 -2.63 9.86
N GLU A 167 9.39 -1.59 9.25
CA GLU A 167 8.37 -1.75 8.20
C GLU A 167 8.97 -2.34 6.93
N LEU A 168 10.13 -1.83 6.50
CA LEU A 168 10.86 -2.36 5.35
C LEU A 168 11.18 -3.85 5.56
N PHE A 169 11.71 -4.22 6.72
CA PHE A 169 12.05 -5.60 7.04
C PHE A 169 10.81 -6.50 7.02
N LYS A 170 9.72 -6.11 7.69
CA LYS A 170 8.45 -6.87 7.66
C LYS A 170 7.89 -7.01 6.25
N TRP A 171 7.96 -5.95 5.45
CA TRP A 171 7.52 -5.96 4.06
C TRP A 171 8.35 -6.96 3.25
N GLN A 172 9.68 -6.91 3.39
CA GLN A 172 10.60 -7.83 2.71
C GLN A 172 10.40 -9.27 3.15
N GLU A 173 10.22 -9.54 4.45
CA GLU A 173 9.90 -10.88 4.93
C GLU A 173 8.60 -11.38 4.32
N LYS A 174 7.53 -10.58 4.33
CA LYS A 174 6.25 -10.98 3.75
C LYS A 174 6.35 -11.29 2.25
N HIS A 175 7.12 -10.48 1.50
CA HIS A 175 7.22 -10.57 0.03
C HIS A 175 8.40 -11.43 -0.46
N LYS A 176 9.27 -11.90 0.43
CA LYS A 176 10.37 -12.83 0.11
C LYS A 176 9.89 -14.16 -0.48
N HIS A 177 8.65 -14.51 -0.21
CA HIS A 177 8.05 -15.82 -0.51
C HIS A 177 7.47 -15.94 -1.94
N GLY A 178 7.90 -15.09 -2.88
CA GLY A 178 7.23 -14.92 -4.17
C GLY A 178 8.10 -15.06 -5.42
N LYS A 179 8.97 -16.08 -5.50
CA LYS A 179 9.34 -16.74 -6.76
C LYS A 179 9.29 -18.26 -6.56
N LEU A 180 8.13 -18.85 -6.85
CA LEU A 180 8.07 -20.12 -7.58
C LEU A 180 7.95 -19.78 -9.07
#